data_AF-A0A9W9B0F2-F1
#
_entry.id   AF-A0A9W9B0F2-F1
#
_cell.length_a   1.000
_cell.length_b   1.000
_cell.length_c   1.000
_cell.angle_alpha   90.00
_cell.angle_beta   90.00
_cell.angle_gamma   90.00
#
_symmetry.space_group_name_H-M   'P 1'
#
loop_
_entity.id
_entity.type
_entity.pdbx_description
1 polymer ?
#
loop_
_entity_poly.entity_id
_entity_poly.type
_entity_poly.pdbx_seq_one_letter_code
_entity_poly.pdbx_strand_id
1 'polypeptide(L)'
;MSSLTAEPIMPDYTAEYQESSTSYEVPPCEAGDSCNLPTDIVLRSSDGTRFGAHIRNLEIYSDGFPMANSVVNSHEDVELSEDSDVVMLLLKFMHHQPQPDLSLLASKLLIKFANAAEKYGVYCATGVCKVMIGISVNDQPFDAFLYAQKHGYSSIMDKAGKLALTQEPARFFAYAHSIGDTTWRDLAELETHNIPTKEVFEALKQYPDWPPIFGAWVRTVARVFGWDFDDLSI
;
A
#
# COMPACT_ATOMS: atom_id res chain seq x y z
N MET A 1 -37.95 -59.72 -44.27
CA MET A 1 -38.67 -58.47 -44.55
C MET A 1 -38.65 -57.65 -43.29
N SER A 2 -38.05 -56.47 -43.38
CA SER A 2 -37.44 -55.71 -42.29
C SER A 2 -38.44 -55.12 -41.28
N SER A 3 -38.02 -55.12 -40.03
CA SER A 3 -38.68 -54.47 -38.89
C SER A 3 -38.46 -52.96 -38.93
N LEU A 4 -39.54 -52.22 -38.65
CA LEU A 4 -39.59 -50.79 -38.42
C LEU A 4 -38.84 -50.39 -37.14
N THR A 5 -38.03 -49.35 -37.21
CA THR A 5 -37.70 -48.48 -36.07
C THR A 5 -37.67 -47.04 -36.58
N ALA A 6 -38.62 -46.23 -36.12
CA ALA A 6 -38.61 -44.78 -36.32
C ALA A 6 -37.56 -44.15 -35.40
N GLU A 7 -36.73 -43.26 -35.94
CA GLU A 7 -35.74 -42.50 -35.17
C GLU A 7 -36.43 -41.39 -34.35
N PRO A 8 -36.01 -41.13 -33.09
CA PRO A 8 -36.52 -40.02 -32.31
C PRO A 8 -35.96 -38.68 -32.83
N ILE A 9 -36.86 -37.72 -33.01
CA ILE A 9 -36.57 -36.33 -33.35
C ILE A 9 -35.73 -35.71 -32.22
N MET A 10 -34.50 -35.31 -32.53
CA MET A 10 -33.61 -34.57 -31.64
C MET A 10 -34.20 -33.17 -31.38
N PRO A 11 -34.27 -32.70 -30.12
CA PRO A 11 -34.67 -31.33 -29.85
C PRO A 11 -33.58 -30.37 -30.35
N ASP A 12 -34.00 -29.35 -31.07
CA ASP A 12 -33.17 -28.24 -31.53
C ASP A 12 -32.67 -27.46 -30.30
N TYR A 13 -31.44 -27.74 -29.88
CA TYR A 13 -30.78 -27.04 -28.78
C TYR A 13 -30.05 -25.82 -29.33
N THR A 14 -30.81 -24.82 -29.78
CA THR A 14 -30.27 -23.45 -29.90
C THR A 14 -30.23 -22.84 -28.51
N ALA A 15 -29.21 -23.18 -27.74
CA ALA A 15 -28.82 -22.34 -26.62
C ALA A 15 -28.33 -21.02 -27.22
N GLU A 16 -29.11 -19.97 -27.03
CA GLU A 16 -28.69 -18.59 -27.25
C GLU A 16 -27.45 -18.34 -26.38
N TYR A 17 -26.27 -18.42 -27.02
CA TYR A 17 -25.04 -17.89 -26.46
C TYR A 17 -25.21 -16.38 -26.38
N GLN A 18 -25.59 -15.90 -25.21
CA GLN A 18 -25.64 -14.48 -24.92
C GLN A 18 -24.20 -14.01 -24.75
N GLU A 19 -23.57 -13.67 -25.89
CA GLU A 19 -22.31 -12.94 -25.94
C GLU A 19 -22.53 -11.58 -25.26
N SER A 20 -22.34 -11.54 -23.94
CA SER A 20 -22.15 -10.31 -23.19
C SER A 20 -20.80 -9.71 -23.61
N SER A 21 -20.73 -9.19 -24.83
CA SER A 21 -19.60 -8.47 -25.39
C SER A 21 -19.55 -7.05 -24.80
N THR A 22 -19.30 -6.95 -23.50
CA THR A 22 -18.68 -5.73 -22.99
C THR A 22 -17.24 -5.76 -23.50
N SER A 23 -16.97 -5.07 -24.60
CA SER A 23 -15.62 -4.94 -25.16
C SER A 23 -14.68 -4.47 -24.06
N TYR A 24 -13.64 -5.25 -23.76
CA TYR A 24 -12.61 -4.87 -22.81
C TYR A 24 -11.90 -3.60 -23.31
N GLU A 25 -12.24 -2.45 -22.72
CA GLU A 25 -11.68 -1.16 -23.10
C GLU A 25 -10.38 -0.92 -22.32
N VAL A 26 -9.30 -0.67 -23.05
CA VAL A 26 -7.98 -0.31 -22.50
C VAL A 26 -7.88 1.22 -22.47
N PRO A 27 -7.74 1.86 -21.30
CA PRO A 27 -7.57 3.31 -21.22
C PRO A 27 -6.30 3.78 -21.93
N PRO A 28 -6.24 5.03 -22.44
CA PRO A 28 -5.00 5.61 -22.94
C PRO A 28 -3.96 5.83 -21.83
N CYS A 29 -2.72 6.12 -22.23
CA CYS A 29 -1.64 6.42 -21.29
C CYS A 29 -1.75 7.87 -20.79
N GLU A 30 -2.06 8.05 -19.52
CA GLU A 30 -2.12 9.37 -18.86
C GLU A 30 -0.80 9.75 -18.14
N ALA A 31 0.14 8.82 -18.08
CA ALA A 31 1.40 9.02 -17.36
C ALA A 31 2.35 9.95 -18.11
N GLY A 32 2.35 9.95 -19.45
CA GLY A 32 3.18 10.83 -20.26
C GLY A 32 2.39 12.01 -20.80
N ASP A 33 2.85 13.25 -20.56
CA ASP A 33 2.17 14.49 -20.97
C ASP A 33 1.82 14.57 -22.48
N SER A 34 2.53 13.79 -23.32
CA SER A 34 2.32 13.71 -24.77
C SER A 34 2.35 12.27 -25.30
N CYS A 35 2.06 11.28 -24.43
CA CYS A 35 2.04 9.89 -24.86
C CYS A 35 0.81 9.60 -25.74
N ASN A 36 1.06 9.21 -26.99
CA ASN A 36 0.02 8.77 -27.94
C ASN A 36 0.23 7.32 -28.36
N LEU A 37 1.09 6.58 -27.67
CA LEU A 37 1.34 5.17 -27.95
C LEU A 37 0.18 4.31 -27.43
N PRO A 38 -0.18 3.22 -28.12
CA PRO A 38 -1.17 2.30 -27.62
C PRO A 38 -0.69 1.67 -26.31
N THR A 39 -1.60 1.56 -25.36
CA THR A 39 -1.40 0.85 -24.09
C THR A 39 -1.68 -0.63 -24.28
N ASP A 40 -0.91 -1.47 -23.61
CA ASP A 40 -0.92 -2.92 -23.78
C ASP A 40 -1.23 -3.67 -22.46
N ILE A 41 -1.44 -2.93 -21.37
CA ILE A 41 -1.85 -3.44 -20.07
C ILE A 41 -2.72 -2.41 -19.34
N VAL A 42 -3.67 -2.91 -18.55
CA VAL A 42 -4.46 -2.09 -17.63
C VAL A 42 -4.08 -2.42 -16.20
N LEU A 43 -3.66 -1.40 -15.45
CA LEU A 43 -3.45 -1.49 -14.01
C LEU A 43 -4.67 -0.88 -13.32
N ARG A 44 -5.16 -1.51 -12.25
CA ARG A 44 -6.25 -0.97 -11.43
C ARG A 44 -5.73 -0.68 -10.03
N SER A 45 -5.90 0.57 -9.58
CA SER A 45 -5.58 0.96 -8.20
C SER A 45 -6.61 0.42 -7.21
N SER A 46 -6.28 0.43 -5.92
CA SER A 46 -7.18 -0.04 -4.86
C SER A 46 -8.45 0.80 -4.69
N ASP A 47 -8.46 2.03 -5.21
CA ASP A 47 -9.65 2.89 -5.29
C ASP A 47 -10.46 2.72 -6.59
N GLY A 48 -10.10 1.74 -7.42
CA GLY A 48 -10.84 1.32 -8.61
C GLY A 48 -10.50 2.11 -9.89
N THR A 49 -9.56 3.04 -9.84
CA THR A 49 -9.12 3.79 -11.04
C THR A 49 -8.32 2.88 -11.96
N ARG A 50 -8.62 2.93 -13.27
CA ARG A 50 -7.95 2.13 -14.31
C ARG A 50 -6.93 2.99 -15.06
N PHE A 51 -5.72 2.47 -15.22
CA PHE A 51 -4.62 3.13 -15.92
C PHE A 51 -4.17 2.30 -17.10
N GLY A 52 -4.14 2.89 -18.28
CA GLY A 52 -3.42 2.33 -19.42
C GLY A 52 -1.92 2.53 -19.25
N ALA A 53 -1.15 1.46 -19.36
CA ALA A 53 0.31 1.51 -19.24
C ALA A 53 1.00 0.75 -20.38
N HIS A 54 2.33 0.79 -20.37
CA HIS A 54 3.18 0.09 -21.32
C HIS A 54 3.99 -0.97 -20.57
N ILE A 55 3.75 -2.26 -20.86
CA ILE A 55 4.44 -3.38 -20.21
C ILE A 55 5.97 -3.19 -20.31
N ARG A 56 6.45 -2.70 -21.45
CA ARG A 56 7.88 -2.44 -21.66
C ARG A 56 8.47 -1.41 -20.70
N ASN A 57 7.71 -0.38 -20.32
CA ASN A 57 8.18 0.61 -19.34
C ASN A 57 8.22 -0.02 -17.94
N LEU A 58 7.19 -0.79 -17.57
CA LEU A 58 7.15 -1.51 -16.30
C LEU A 58 8.36 -2.45 -16.17
N GLU A 59 8.66 -3.22 -17.21
CA GLU A 59 9.82 -4.13 -17.24
C GLU A 59 11.16 -3.41 -17.11
N ILE A 60 11.35 -2.28 -17.81
CA ILE A 60 12.65 -1.59 -17.83
C ILE A 60 12.95 -0.87 -16.51
N TYR A 61 11.92 -0.25 -15.92
CA TYR A 61 12.10 0.71 -14.83
C TYR A 61 11.73 0.17 -13.44
N SER A 62 11.39 -1.11 -13.34
CA SER A 62 10.98 -1.73 -12.08
C SER A 62 11.38 -3.22 -12.01
N ASP A 63 11.59 -3.71 -10.80
CA ASP A 63 11.82 -5.14 -10.53
C ASP A 63 10.54 -5.87 -10.09
N GLY A 64 9.45 -5.13 -9.87
CA GLY A 64 8.20 -5.63 -9.32
C GLY A 64 7.21 -6.18 -10.37
N PHE A 65 7.49 -6.00 -11.66
CA PHE A 65 6.62 -6.43 -12.75
C PHE A 65 7.29 -7.53 -13.60
N PRO A 66 6.50 -8.48 -14.15
CA PRO A 66 7.03 -9.55 -14.99
C PRO A 66 7.63 -9.02 -16.30
N MET A 67 8.54 -9.79 -16.90
CA MET A 67 9.12 -9.48 -18.21
C MET A 67 8.03 -9.38 -19.28
N ALA A 68 8.17 -8.45 -20.23
CA ALA A 68 7.12 -8.21 -21.21
C ALA A 68 6.76 -9.44 -22.06
N ASN A 69 7.74 -10.31 -22.32
CA ASN A 69 7.54 -11.54 -23.09
C ASN A 69 6.85 -12.67 -22.31
N SER A 70 6.68 -12.54 -20.98
CA SER A 70 6.01 -13.54 -20.15
C SER A 70 4.58 -13.15 -19.78
N VAL A 71 4.13 -11.95 -20.17
CA VAL A 71 2.76 -11.47 -19.94
C VAL A 71 1.84 -12.01 -21.01
N VAL A 72 0.81 -12.75 -20.60
CA VAL A 72 -0.32 -13.14 -21.47
C VAL A 72 -1.41 -12.10 -21.31
N ASN A 73 -1.89 -11.55 -22.42
CA ASN A 73 -3.02 -10.61 -22.39
C ASN A 73 -4.30 -11.38 -22.08
N SER A 74 -4.67 -11.43 -20.81
CA SER A 74 -5.87 -12.13 -20.31
C SER A 74 -7.15 -11.29 -20.44
N HIS A 75 -7.07 -10.05 -20.92
CA HIS A 75 -8.18 -9.08 -20.86
C HIS A 75 -8.73 -8.88 -19.44
N GLU A 76 -7.86 -9.02 -18.44
CA GLU A 76 -8.15 -8.73 -17.03
C GLU A 76 -7.24 -7.60 -16.56
N ASP A 77 -7.76 -6.74 -15.68
CA ASP A 77 -6.98 -5.68 -15.08
C ASP A 77 -6.02 -6.25 -14.01
N VAL A 78 -4.81 -5.71 -13.94
CA VAL A 78 -3.86 -6.04 -12.88
C VAL A 78 -4.14 -5.18 -11.67
N GLU A 79 -4.65 -5.81 -10.60
CA GLU A 79 -4.97 -5.15 -9.34
C GLU A 79 -3.70 -4.77 -8.55
N LEU A 80 -3.63 -3.51 -8.13
CA LEU A 80 -2.59 -2.97 -7.27
C LEU A 80 -3.19 -2.55 -5.92
N SER A 81 -2.39 -2.64 -4.85
CA SER A 81 -2.84 -2.24 -3.50
C SER A 81 -2.80 -0.73 -3.27
N GLU A 82 -2.10 -0.02 -4.14
CA GLU A 82 -1.82 1.41 -4.10
C GLU A 82 -3.02 2.21 -4.62
N ASP A 83 -3.24 3.39 -4.06
CA ASP A 83 -4.26 4.33 -4.53
C ASP A 83 -3.86 4.97 -5.87
N SER A 84 -4.84 5.60 -6.54
CA SER A 84 -4.67 6.19 -7.87
C SER A 84 -3.52 7.21 -7.93
N ASP A 85 -3.37 8.06 -6.92
CA ASP A 85 -2.30 9.06 -6.85
C ASP A 85 -0.91 8.41 -6.83
N VAL A 86 -0.73 7.34 -6.04
CA VAL A 86 0.54 6.61 -5.98
C VAL A 86 0.82 5.85 -7.28
N VAL A 87 -0.19 5.19 -7.86
CA VAL A 87 -0.05 4.49 -9.14
C VAL A 87 0.35 5.46 -10.25
N MET A 88 -0.28 6.63 -10.31
CA MET A 88 0.09 7.67 -11.29
C MET A 88 1.53 8.15 -11.10
N LEU A 89 1.99 8.37 -9.86
CA LEU A 89 3.38 8.74 -9.60
C LEU A 89 4.37 7.64 -10.05
N LEU A 90 4.08 6.37 -9.75
CA LEU A 90 4.90 5.25 -10.22
C LEU A 90 5.00 5.25 -11.75
N LEU A 91 3.86 5.35 -12.44
CA LEU A 91 3.82 5.36 -13.90
C LEU A 91 4.57 6.56 -14.49
N LYS A 92 4.44 7.75 -13.88
CA LYS A 92 5.19 8.94 -14.29
C LYS A 92 6.69 8.77 -14.15
N PHE A 93 7.14 8.10 -13.08
CA PHE A 93 8.56 7.82 -12.85
C PHE A 93 9.15 6.80 -13.82
N MET A 94 8.32 5.89 -14.32
CA MET A 94 8.68 4.87 -15.32
C MET A 94 8.44 5.34 -16.77
N HIS A 95 8.00 6.58 -16.97
CA HIS A 95 7.80 7.13 -18.31
C HIS A 95 9.02 7.96 -18.76
N HIS A 96 9.25 8.03 -20.07
CA HIS A 96 10.32 8.85 -20.64
C HIS A 96 9.90 10.33 -20.66
N GLN A 97 10.09 11.00 -19.52
CA GLN A 97 9.78 12.43 -19.31
C GLN A 97 10.58 12.98 -18.12
N PRO A 98 10.60 14.31 -17.91
CA PRO A 98 11.11 14.89 -16.66
C PRO A 98 10.37 14.32 -15.44
N GLN A 99 11.14 13.96 -14.41
CA GLN A 99 10.59 13.36 -13.20
C GLN A 99 9.72 14.36 -12.42
N PRO A 100 8.56 13.95 -11.85
CA PRO A 100 7.73 14.81 -11.03
C PRO A 100 8.52 15.43 -9.87
N ASP A 101 8.23 16.70 -9.56
CA ASP A 101 8.82 17.39 -8.42
C ASP A 101 8.19 16.90 -7.10
N LEU A 102 8.93 16.07 -6.37
CA LEU A 102 8.49 15.51 -5.10
C LEU A 102 8.40 16.54 -3.96
N SER A 103 9.01 17.73 -4.10
CA SER A 103 8.95 18.77 -3.07
C SER A 103 7.56 19.41 -2.94
N LEU A 104 6.71 19.22 -3.95
CA LEU A 104 5.34 19.74 -3.98
C LEU A 104 4.32 18.75 -3.40
N LEU A 105 4.74 17.52 -3.07
CA LEU A 105 3.84 16.50 -2.55
C LEU A 105 3.55 16.71 -1.07
N ALA A 106 2.30 16.45 -0.69
CA ALA A 106 1.96 16.30 0.71
C ALA A 106 2.75 15.13 1.33
N SER A 107 3.23 15.32 2.55
CA SER A 107 4.14 14.39 3.23
C SER A 107 3.56 12.96 3.27
N LYS A 108 2.26 12.82 3.53
CA LYS A 108 1.57 11.51 3.53
C LYS A 108 1.63 10.81 2.17
N LEU A 109 1.43 11.54 1.07
CA LEU A 109 1.52 10.99 -0.28
C LEU A 109 2.96 10.59 -0.61
N LEU A 110 3.95 11.41 -0.21
CA LEU A 110 5.36 11.07 -0.39
C LEU A 110 5.74 9.74 0.29
N ILE A 111 5.27 9.49 1.53
CA ILE A 111 5.56 8.22 2.23
C ILE A 111 4.89 7.02 1.54
N LYS A 112 3.64 7.17 1.11
CA LYS A 112 2.95 6.11 0.35
C LYS A 112 3.68 5.79 -0.95
N PHE A 113 4.02 6.84 -1.71
CA PHE A 113 4.76 6.70 -2.95
C PHE A 113 6.14 6.07 -2.74
N ALA A 114 6.89 6.52 -1.73
CA ALA A 114 8.19 5.95 -1.40
C ALA A 114 8.09 4.45 -1.06
N ASN A 115 7.11 4.05 -0.25
CA ASN A 115 6.89 2.63 0.06
C ASN A 115 6.55 1.80 -1.18
N ALA A 116 5.74 2.34 -2.09
CA ALA A 116 5.38 1.66 -3.32
C ALA A 116 6.57 1.58 -4.29
N ALA A 117 7.38 2.64 -4.41
CA ALA A 117 8.60 2.64 -5.20
C ALA A 117 9.60 1.58 -4.74
N GLU A 118 9.76 1.41 -3.42
CA GLU A 118 10.58 0.33 -2.85
C GLU A 118 9.98 -1.06 -3.13
N LYS A 119 8.66 -1.22 -2.94
CA LYS A 119 7.93 -2.47 -3.19
C LYS A 119 8.10 -2.96 -4.63
N TYR A 120 7.98 -2.05 -5.59
CA TYR A 120 8.07 -2.38 -7.01
C TYR A 120 9.49 -2.25 -7.58
N GLY A 121 10.49 -1.87 -6.77
CA GLY A 121 11.86 -1.70 -7.23
C GLY A 121 12.04 -0.59 -8.27
N VAL A 122 11.29 0.51 -8.17
CA VAL A 122 11.42 1.67 -9.06
C VAL A 122 12.62 2.53 -8.63
N TYR A 123 13.83 2.06 -8.93
CA TYR A 123 15.07 2.59 -8.35
C TYR A 123 15.34 4.08 -8.64
N CYS A 124 14.85 4.61 -9.76
CA CYS A 124 14.94 6.04 -10.06
C CYS A 124 14.15 6.90 -9.06
N ALA A 125 13.09 6.34 -8.45
CA ALA A 125 12.27 6.99 -7.43
C ALA A 125 12.81 6.77 -6.01
N THR A 126 13.28 5.56 -5.67
CA THR A 126 13.67 5.22 -4.28
C THR A 126 14.74 6.16 -3.72
N GLY A 127 15.77 6.47 -4.52
CA GLY A 127 16.84 7.37 -4.11
C GLY A 127 16.37 8.79 -3.79
N VAL A 128 15.51 9.37 -4.63
CA VAL A 128 14.99 10.73 -4.41
C VAL A 128 13.95 10.75 -3.28
N CYS A 129 13.10 9.73 -3.17
CA CYS A 129 12.15 9.58 -2.07
C CYS A 129 12.86 9.55 -0.71
N LYS A 130 13.94 8.76 -0.59
CA LYS A 130 14.76 8.70 0.62
C LYS A 130 15.30 10.07 1.02
N VAL A 131 15.83 10.84 0.06
CA VAL A 131 16.35 12.19 0.31
C VAL A 131 15.22 13.12 0.76
N MET A 132 14.10 13.13 0.05
CA MET A 132 12.96 13.99 0.36
C MET A 132 12.38 13.70 1.74
N ILE A 133 12.19 12.43 2.10
CA ILE A 133 11.71 12.02 3.44
C ILE A 133 12.71 12.45 4.52
N GLY A 134 14.02 12.34 4.27
CA GLY A 134 15.04 12.79 5.21
C GLY A 134 15.01 14.31 5.47
N ILE A 135 14.68 15.10 4.44
CA ILE A 135 14.50 16.56 4.53
C ILE A 135 13.20 16.89 5.28
N SER A 136 12.09 16.23 4.94
CA SER A 136 10.76 16.48 5.49
C SER A 136 10.46 15.70 6.78
N VAL A 137 11.49 15.16 7.45
CA VAL A 137 11.30 14.28 8.62
C VAL A 137 10.57 14.97 9.78
N ASN A 138 10.68 16.30 9.89
CA ASN A 138 10.01 17.06 10.93
C ASN A 138 8.49 17.14 10.73
N ASP A 139 7.99 16.93 9.52
CA ASP A 139 6.57 17.10 9.19
C ASP A 139 5.74 15.89 9.61
N GLN A 140 6.36 14.70 9.66
CA GLN A 140 5.71 13.41 9.95
C GLN A 140 6.75 12.39 10.46
N PRO A 141 7.34 12.63 11.64
CA PRO A 141 8.48 11.86 12.11
C PRO A 141 8.14 10.39 12.35
N PHE A 142 6.93 10.07 12.80
CA PHE A 142 6.53 8.68 13.01
C PHE A 142 6.45 7.89 11.69
N ASP A 143 5.79 8.43 10.67
CA ASP A 143 5.69 7.76 9.37
C ASP A 143 7.05 7.66 8.65
N ALA A 144 7.91 8.67 8.82
CA ALA A 144 9.30 8.61 8.35
C ALA A 144 10.12 7.54 9.09
N PHE A 145 9.89 7.35 10.39
CA PHE A 145 10.50 6.27 11.17
C PHE A 145 10.09 4.90 10.64
N LEU A 146 8.78 4.68 10.43
CA LEU A 146 8.27 3.41 9.88
C LEU A 146 8.85 3.10 8.51
N TYR A 147 8.89 4.09 7.61
CA TYR A 147 9.53 3.96 6.31
C TYR A 147 11.01 3.58 6.44
N ALA A 148 11.77 4.32 7.25
CA ALA A 148 13.19 4.10 7.41
C ALA A 148 13.53 2.75 8.06
N GLN A 149 12.73 2.31 9.04
CA GLN A 149 12.86 1.00 9.68
C GLN A 149 12.59 -0.12 8.66
N LYS A 150 11.51 -0.01 7.89
CA LYS A 150 11.11 -1.02 6.89
C LYS A 150 12.16 -1.24 5.82
N HIS A 151 12.82 -0.17 5.36
CA HIS A 151 13.78 -0.21 4.24
C HIS A 151 15.25 -0.10 4.67
N GLY A 152 15.55 -0.11 5.98
CA GLY A 152 16.91 -0.14 6.50
C GLY A 152 17.70 1.18 6.43
N TYR A 153 17.02 2.33 6.44
CA TYR A 153 17.66 3.66 6.40
C TYR A 153 17.98 4.19 7.80
N SER A 154 19.02 3.61 8.42
CA SER A 154 19.41 3.88 9.81
C SER A 154 19.55 5.36 10.18
N SER A 155 20.16 6.20 9.33
CA SER A 155 20.32 7.63 9.62
C SER A 155 19.00 8.40 9.69
N ILE A 156 18.03 8.03 8.85
CA ILE A 156 16.68 8.60 8.88
C ILE A 156 15.93 8.03 10.08
N MET A 157 16.02 6.71 10.30
CA MET A 157 15.37 6.01 11.41
C MET A 157 15.75 6.62 12.76
N ASP A 158 17.05 6.82 13.02
CA ASP A 158 17.52 7.39 14.30
C ASP A 158 17.02 8.81 14.52
N LYS A 159 17.03 9.64 13.47
CA LYS A 159 16.57 11.03 13.53
C LYS A 159 15.04 11.10 13.71
N ALA A 160 14.32 10.35 12.89
CA ALA A 160 12.86 10.29 12.89
C ALA A 160 12.34 9.70 14.21
N GLY A 161 12.95 8.63 14.72
CA GLY A 161 12.59 8.00 15.98
C GLY A 161 12.70 8.96 17.16
N LYS A 162 13.81 9.69 17.28
CA LYS A 162 13.97 10.72 18.33
C LYS A 162 12.91 11.81 18.26
N LEU A 163 12.59 12.30 17.05
CA LEU A 163 11.56 13.31 16.86
C LEU A 163 10.16 12.76 17.19
N ALA A 164 9.86 11.53 16.77
CA ALA A 164 8.56 10.90 16.99
C ALA A 164 8.35 10.55 18.47
N LEU A 165 9.40 10.17 19.20
CA LEU A 165 9.35 10.02 20.66
C LEU A 165 8.92 11.31 21.36
N THR A 166 9.39 12.47 20.88
CA THR A 166 9.02 13.76 21.48
C THR A 166 7.65 14.26 21.02
N GLN A 167 7.27 14.02 19.76
CA GLN A 167 6.05 14.60 19.16
C GLN A 167 4.81 13.71 19.31
N GLU A 168 4.98 12.39 19.21
CA GLU A 168 3.90 11.40 19.27
C GLU A 168 4.22 10.23 20.24
N PRO A 169 4.64 10.47 21.50
CA PRO A 169 5.17 9.42 22.37
C PRO A 169 4.19 8.28 22.65
N ALA A 170 2.89 8.58 22.81
CA ALA A 170 1.87 7.55 23.02
C ALA A 170 1.72 6.61 21.81
N ARG A 171 1.69 7.16 20.59
CA ARG A 171 1.63 6.39 19.34
C ARG A 171 2.90 5.55 19.16
N PHE A 172 4.06 6.14 19.43
CA PHE A 172 5.34 5.46 19.36
C PHE A 172 5.44 4.29 20.34
N PHE A 173 5.02 4.51 21.58
CA PHE A 173 4.95 3.49 22.62
C PHE A 173 4.06 2.32 22.21
N ALA A 174 2.85 2.62 21.73
CA ALA A 174 1.90 1.59 21.29
C ALA A 174 2.45 0.75 20.13
N TYR A 175 3.06 1.39 19.14
CA TYR A 175 3.71 0.72 18.02
C TYR A 175 4.89 -0.15 18.46
N ALA A 176 5.80 0.39 19.27
CA ALA A 176 6.97 -0.36 19.75
C ALA A 176 6.54 -1.61 20.54
N HIS A 177 5.44 -1.50 21.30
CA HIS A 177 4.82 -2.64 21.97
C HIS A 177 4.30 -3.71 21.00
N SER A 178 3.62 -3.33 19.92
CA SER A 178 3.03 -4.30 18.98
C SER A 178 4.07 -5.07 18.18
N ILE A 179 5.25 -4.48 17.96
CA ILE A 179 6.36 -5.15 17.29
C ILE A 179 7.36 -5.80 18.25
N GLY A 180 7.18 -5.63 19.56
CA GLY A 180 8.08 -6.17 20.58
C GLY A 180 9.47 -5.53 20.64
N ASP A 181 9.62 -4.28 20.16
CA ASP A 181 10.90 -3.57 20.17
C ASP A 181 11.15 -2.97 21.55
N THR A 182 12.03 -3.60 22.33
CA THR A 182 12.30 -3.19 23.71
C THR A 182 13.04 -1.86 23.80
N THR A 183 13.93 -1.54 22.84
CA THR A 183 14.75 -0.33 22.90
C THR A 183 13.89 0.91 22.71
N TRP A 184 13.08 0.89 21.66
CA TRP A 184 12.17 1.98 21.35
C TRP A 184 11.00 2.09 22.32
N ARG A 185 10.51 0.95 22.83
CA ARG A 185 9.49 0.91 23.88
C ARG A 185 9.96 1.60 25.15
N ASP A 186 11.12 1.22 25.68
CA ASP A 186 11.60 1.74 26.96
C ASP A 186 11.88 3.26 26.87
N LEU A 187 12.38 3.73 25.71
CA LEU A 187 12.52 5.16 25.44
C LEU A 187 11.16 5.87 25.38
N ALA A 188 10.17 5.29 24.71
CA ALA A 188 8.83 5.88 24.63
C ALA A 188 8.12 5.88 25.98
N GLU A 189 8.31 4.83 26.80
CA GLU A 189 7.73 4.74 28.15
C GLU A 189 8.16 5.93 29.01
N LEU A 190 9.44 6.29 28.97
CA LEU A 190 9.97 7.45 29.71
C LEU A 190 9.26 8.76 29.34
N GLU A 191 8.97 8.96 28.05
CA GLU A 191 8.26 10.14 27.55
C GLU A 191 6.75 10.10 27.85
N THR A 192 6.16 8.91 27.95
CA THR A 192 4.72 8.76 28.24
C THR A 192 4.31 9.10 29.67
N HIS A 193 5.25 9.21 30.62
CA HIS A 193 4.95 9.55 32.02
C HIS A 193 4.20 10.88 32.21
N ASN A 194 4.34 11.80 31.25
CA ASN A 194 3.68 13.10 31.29
C ASN A 194 2.37 13.16 30.47
N ILE A 195 1.93 12.02 29.91
CA ILE A 195 0.77 11.94 29.03
C ILE A 195 -0.45 11.42 29.81
N PRO A 196 -1.66 11.96 29.58
CA PRO A 196 -2.88 11.41 30.17
C PRO A 196 -3.06 9.94 29.82
N THR A 197 -3.41 9.12 30.81
CA THR A 197 -3.64 7.68 30.62
C THR A 197 -4.61 7.40 29.47
N LYS A 198 -5.68 8.20 29.32
CA LYS A 198 -6.63 8.05 28.21
C LYS A 198 -5.95 8.11 26.83
N GLU A 199 -5.01 9.03 26.63
CA GLU A 199 -4.33 9.21 25.34
C GLU A 199 -3.40 8.03 25.02
N VAL A 200 -2.68 7.52 26.03
CA VAL A 200 -1.88 6.29 25.89
C VAL A 200 -2.79 5.10 25.51
N PHE A 201 -3.96 5.00 26.13
CA PHE A 201 -4.91 3.94 25.82
C PHE A 201 -5.51 4.06 24.41
N GLU A 202 -5.85 5.26 23.95
CA GLU A 202 -6.32 5.47 22.57
C GLU A 202 -5.23 5.13 21.53
N ALA A 203 -3.95 5.39 21.83
CA ALA A 203 -2.85 4.97 20.98
C ALA A 203 -2.70 3.44 20.95
N LEU A 204 -2.79 2.77 22.11
CA LEU A 204 -2.72 1.32 22.22
C LEU A 204 -3.80 0.62 21.37
N LYS A 205 -5.02 1.16 21.32
CA LYS A 205 -6.11 0.60 20.51
C LYS A 205 -5.79 0.52 19.02
N GLN A 206 -4.91 1.39 18.51
CA GLN A 206 -4.51 1.38 17.10
C GLN A 206 -3.61 0.19 16.76
N TYR A 207 -3.07 -0.50 17.76
CA TYR A 207 -2.12 -1.59 17.61
C TYR A 207 -2.47 -2.75 18.55
N PRO A 208 -3.55 -3.52 18.29
CA PRO A 208 -4.12 -4.47 19.26
C PRO A 208 -3.28 -5.73 19.49
N ASP A 209 -2.24 -5.99 18.68
CA ASP A 209 -1.39 -7.19 18.73
C ASP A 209 -0.40 -7.17 19.90
N TRP A 210 -0.92 -7.18 21.12
CA TRP A 210 -0.13 -7.08 22.34
C TRP A 210 0.40 -8.44 22.81
N PRO A 211 1.58 -8.47 23.46
CA PRO A 211 2.00 -9.62 24.23
C PRO A 211 0.94 -10.04 25.26
N PRO A 212 0.68 -11.35 25.49
CA PRO A 212 -0.45 -11.81 26.32
C PRO A 212 -0.51 -11.21 27.73
N ILE A 213 0.64 -11.08 28.39
CA ILE A 213 0.74 -10.52 29.74
C ILE A 213 0.37 -9.03 29.74
N PHE A 214 0.88 -8.29 28.76
CA PHE A 214 0.58 -6.87 28.61
C PHE A 214 -0.90 -6.68 28.30
N GLY A 215 -1.46 -7.44 27.36
CA GLY A 215 -2.88 -7.37 27.05
C GLY A 215 -3.79 -7.74 28.22
N ALA A 216 -3.40 -8.71 29.07
CA ALA A 216 -4.14 -9.03 30.29
C ALA A 216 -4.12 -7.88 31.31
N TRP A 217 -2.97 -7.21 31.46
CA TRP A 217 -2.85 -6.02 32.29
C TRP A 217 -3.70 -4.85 31.74
N VAL A 218 -3.60 -4.53 30.45
CA VAL A 218 -4.40 -3.47 29.80
C VAL A 218 -5.90 -3.70 30.01
N ARG A 219 -6.40 -4.92 29.78
CA ARG A 219 -7.80 -5.27 30.03
C ARG A 219 -8.21 -5.10 31.49
N THR A 220 -7.32 -5.42 32.43
CA THR A 220 -7.59 -5.25 33.86
C THR A 220 -7.71 -3.77 34.22
N VAL A 221 -6.79 -2.94 33.74
CA VAL A 221 -6.82 -1.49 33.95
C VAL A 221 -8.05 -0.87 33.30
N ALA A 222 -8.37 -1.26 32.06
CA ALA A 222 -9.55 -0.77 31.36
C ALA A 222 -10.86 -0.99 32.14
N ARG A 223 -11.05 -2.18 32.74
CA ARG A 223 -12.22 -2.46 33.60
C ARG A 223 -12.30 -1.55 34.81
N VAL A 224 -11.15 -1.22 35.43
CA VAL A 224 -11.10 -0.30 36.59
C VAL A 224 -11.56 1.10 36.20
N PHE A 225 -11.22 1.56 35.00
CA PHE A 225 -11.55 2.89 34.50
C PHE A 225 -12.86 2.94 33.69
N GLY A 226 -13.59 1.82 33.55
CA GLY A 226 -14.83 1.75 32.81
C GLY A 226 -14.67 1.96 31.30
N TRP A 227 -13.52 1.56 30.74
CA TRP A 227 -13.26 1.62 29.31
C TRP A 227 -13.66 0.33 28.60
N ASP A 228 -14.43 0.46 27.53
CA ASP A 228 -14.88 -0.67 26.73
C ASP A 228 -13.79 -1.10 25.72
N PHE A 229 -13.54 -2.41 25.68
CA PHE A 229 -12.56 -3.08 24.82
C PHE A 229 -13.18 -4.27 24.08
N ASP A 230 -14.49 -4.51 24.22
CA ASP A 230 -15.16 -5.65 23.60
C ASP A 230 -15.23 -5.53 22.06
N ASP A 231 -14.93 -4.35 21.51
CA ASP A 231 -14.83 -4.08 20.06
C ASP A 231 -13.44 -4.35 19.45
N LEU A 232 -12.40 -4.60 20.27
CA LEU A 232 -11.07 -4.98 19.75
C LEU A 232 -11.01 -6.50 19.61
N SER A 233 -11.61 -7.01 18.54
CA SER A 233 -11.49 -8.41 18.14
C SER A 233 -10.02 -8.73 17.83
N ILE A 234 -9.37 -9.46 18.73
CA ILE A 234 -8.12 -10.21 18.50
C ILE A 234 -8.47 -11.69 18.58
#